data_AF-A0A1W7R589-F1
#
_entry.id   AF-A0A1W7R589-F1
#
_cell.length_a   1.000
_cell.length_b   1.000
_cell.length_c   1.000
_cell.angle_alpha   90.00
_cell.angle_beta   90.00
_cell.angle_gamma   90.00
#
_symmetry.space_group_name_H-M   'P 1'
#
loop_
_entity.id
_entity.type
_entity.pdbx_description
1 polymer ?
#
loop_
_entity_poly.entity_id
_entity_poly.type
_entity_poly.pdbx_seq_one_letter_code
_entity_poly.pdbx_strand_id
1 'polypeptide(L)'
;MLYVIDQRLKAQAIPLDKSAQVLREITEVLLDPKFLHYISTAYQHNLLTVQQTRILLTDIACCSLMRLDVNSMDKLWDLMIMIFKWQMYLTNKSSQALMDLTFRHLDGIGRLIPEMKKQILIDNVKKSLIEMWEPLCEDDQTIVHRRVYKWLKPYTTKISILIRMGLQKSDGEFESSFQNNVFYNYYIHNIGENIYSKTANLQALKEQIDQSENDSISASLAVKSHEID
;
A
#
# COMPACT_ATOMS: atom_id res chain seq x y z
N MET A 1 -6.11 -2.78 -2.26
CA MET A 1 -7.51 -2.54 -2.68
C MET A 1 -8.36 -2.03 -1.52
N LEU A 2 -8.56 -2.85 -0.47
CA LEU A 2 -9.48 -2.56 0.63
C LEU A 2 -9.23 -1.21 1.31
N TYR A 3 -7.98 -0.81 1.56
CA TYR A 3 -7.69 0.52 2.11
C TYR A 3 -8.17 1.68 1.23
N VAL A 4 -8.03 1.56 -0.09
CA VAL A 4 -8.47 2.61 -1.02
C VAL A 4 -10.00 2.68 -1.04
N ILE A 5 -10.65 1.51 -1.03
CA ILE A 5 -12.12 1.40 -0.99
C ILE A 5 -12.67 1.97 0.32
N ASP A 6 -12.15 1.55 1.48
CA ASP A 6 -12.52 2.07 2.80
C ASP A 6 -12.46 3.60 2.84
N GLN A 7 -11.38 4.17 2.31
CA GLN A 7 -11.18 5.61 2.32
C GLN A 7 -12.14 6.34 1.38
N ARG A 8 -12.46 5.74 0.23
CA ARG A 8 -13.48 6.28 -0.67
C ARG A 8 -14.87 6.25 -0.03
N LEU A 9 -15.24 5.13 0.59
CA LEU A 9 -16.52 4.98 1.29
C LEU A 9 -16.68 6.04 2.39
N LYS A 10 -15.61 6.28 3.17
CA LYS A 10 -15.54 7.36 4.17
C LYS A 10 -15.67 8.75 3.55
N ALA A 11 -14.93 9.03 2.48
CA ALA A 11 -14.97 10.33 1.81
C ALA A 11 -16.34 10.65 1.18
N GLN A 12 -17.10 9.61 0.82
CA GLN A 12 -18.47 9.73 0.29
C GLN A 12 -19.54 9.69 1.39
N ALA A 13 -19.14 9.64 2.67
CA ALA A 13 -20.04 9.52 3.82
C ALA A 13 -21.05 8.35 3.69
N ILE A 14 -20.60 7.23 3.12
CA ILE A 14 -21.43 6.03 3.02
C ILE A 14 -21.73 5.52 4.44
N PRO A 15 -23.00 5.13 4.74
CA PRO A 15 -23.36 4.56 6.03
C PRO A 15 -22.42 3.43 6.48
N LEU A 16 -22.12 3.37 7.77
CA LEU A 16 -21.12 2.44 8.32
C LEU A 16 -21.47 0.97 8.08
N ASP A 17 -22.76 0.63 8.18
CA ASP A 17 -23.31 -0.70 7.90
C ASP A 17 -23.05 -1.11 6.44
N LYS A 18 -23.34 -0.23 5.49
CA LYS A 18 -23.08 -0.47 4.06
C LYS A 18 -21.60 -0.54 3.74
N SER A 19 -20.80 0.33 4.37
CA SER A 19 -19.35 0.32 4.20
C SER A 19 -18.73 -0.98 4.71
N ALA A 20 -19.15 -1.42 5.89
CA ALA A 20 -18.74 -2.71 6.44
C ALA A 20 -19.17 -3.87 5.56
N GLN A 21 -20.40 -3.86 5.02
CA GLN A 21 -20.88 -4.87 4.09
C GLN A 21 -20.00 -4.97 2.84
N VAL A 22 -19.70 -3.85 2.18
CA VAL A 22 -18.83 -3.82 0.99
C VAL A 22 -17.45 -4.42 1.29
N LEU A 23 -16.83 -4.01 2.40
CA LEU A 23 -15.50 -4.50 2.77
C LEU A 23 -15.53 -6.00 3.11
N ARG A 24 -16.60 -6.49 3.76
CA ARG A 24 -16.80 -7.92 4.07
C ARG A 24 -16.90 -8.75 2.80
N GLU A 25 -17.78 -8.36 1.88
CA GLU A 25 -18.03 -9.08 0.62
C GLU A 25 -16.74 -9.20 -0.20
N ILE A 26 -16.00 -8.10 -0.35
CA ILE A 26 -14.71 -8.09 -1.08
C ILE A 26 -13.68 -8.98 -0.37
N THR A 27 -13.61 -8.94 0.96
CA THR A 27 -12.64 -9.74 1.73
C THR A 27 -12.95 -11.23 1.67
N GLU A 28 -14.23 -11.61 1.68
CA GLU A 28 -14.63 -13.01 1.51
C GLU A 28 -14.14 -13.58 0.18
N VAL A 29 -14.35 -12.85 -0.91
CA VAL A 29 -13.92 -13.32 -2.24
C VAL A 29 -12.41 -13.30 -2.38
N LEU A 30 -11.75 -12.23 -1.90
CA LEU A 30 -10.29 -12.08 -2.01
C LEU A 30 -9.52 -13.17 -1.25
N LEU A 31 -10.06 -13.59 -0.09
CA LEU A 31 -9.43 -14.58 0.80
C LEU A 31 -10.11 -15.95 0.75
N ASP A 32 -10.96 -16.20 -0.25
CA ASP A 32 -11.63 -17.49 -0.41
C ASP A 32 -10.60 -18.61 -0.68
N PRO A 33 -10.62 -19.72 0.09
CA PRO A 33 -9.64 -20.78 -0.07
C PRO A 33 -9.64 -21.44 -1.46
N LYS A 34 -10.81 -21.54 -2.12
CA LYS A 34 -10.88 -22.14 -3.46
C LYS A 34 -10.28 -21.21 -4.49
N PHE A 35 -10.55 -19.92 -4.37
CA PHE A 35 -9.94 -18.89 -5.20
C PHE A 35 -8.41 -18.87 -5.05
N LEU A 36 -7.90 -18.88 -3.83
CA LEU A 36 -6.45 -18.90 -3.59
C LEU A 36 -5.79 -20.17 -4.11
N HIS A 37 -6.43 -21.33 -3.91
CA HIS A 37 -5.96 -22.60 -4.46
C HIS A 37 -5.95 -22.60 -6.00
N TYR A 38 -6.99 -22.02 -6.62
CA TYR A 38 -7.04 -21.85 -8.06
C TYR A 38 -5.87 -20.99 -8.56
N ILE A 39 -5.61 -19.85 -7.92
CA ILE A 39 -4.51 -18.96 -8.31
C ILE A 39 -3.15 -19.64 -8.13
N SER A 40 -2.91 -20.29 -6.98
CA SER A 40 -1.63 -20.95 -6.72
C SER A 40 -1.35 -22.09 -7.69
N THR A 41 -2.39 -22.84 -8.10
CA THR A 41 -2.25 -23.97 -9.02
C THR A 41 -2.15 -23.51 -10.49
N ALA A 42 -3.04 -22.61 -10.92
CA ALA A 42 -3.08 -22.15 -12.31
C ALA A 42 -1.85 -21.30 -12.70
N TYR A 43 -1.25 -20.60 -11.73
CA TYR A 43 -0.16 -19.66 -11.94
C TYR A 43 1.14 -20.07 -11.24
N GLN A 44 1.29 -21.35 -10.89
CA GLN A 44 2.46 -21.87 -10.16
C GLN A 44 3.81 -21.48 -10.79
N HIS A 45 3.88 -21.45 -12.13
CA HIS A 45 5.11 -21.17 -12.88
C HIS A 45 5.13 -19.80 -13.57
N ASN A 46 4.02 -19.08 -13.59
CA ASN A 46 3.87 -17.85 -14.38
C ASN A 46 3.19 -16.75 -13.56
N LEU A 47 3.71 -15.53 -13.64
CA LEU A 47 3.03 -14.37 -13.07
C LEU A 47 1.75 -14.07 -13.86
N LEU A 48 0.71 -13.64 -13.15
CA LEU A 48 -0.44 -12.99 -13.79
C LEU A 48 0.04 -11.80 -14.62
N THR A 49 -0.45 -11.72 -15.87
CA THR A 49 -0.27 -10.53 -16.69
C THR A 49 -1.04 -9.36 -16.09
N VAL A 50 -0.63 -8.14 -16.44
CA VAL A 50 -1.33 -6.91 -16.02
C VAL A 50 -2.82 -6.96 -16.33
N GLN A 51 -3.18 -7.42 -17.53
CA GLN A 51 -4.57 -7.52 -17.96
C GLN A 51 -5.35 -8.54 -17.10
N GLN A 52 -4.77 -9.72 -16.84
CA GLN A 52 -5.40 -10.73 -15.99
C GLN A 52 -5.59 -10.24 -14.55
N THR A 53 -4.56 -9.63 -13.96
CA THR A 53 -4.65 -9.03 -12.62
C THR A 53 -5.72 -7.95 -12.57
N ARG A 54 -5.83 -7.10 -13.61
CA ARG A 54 -6.83 -6.04 -13.68
C ARG A 54 -8.25 -6.59 -13.80
N ILE A 55 -8.48 -7.58 -14.66
CA ILE A 55 -9.80 -8.24 -14.80
C ILE A 55 -10.20 -8.85 -13.46
N LEU A 56 -9.33 -9.68 -12.88
CA LEU A 56 -9.56 -10.36 -11.62
C LEU A 56 -9.89 -9.38 -10.47
N LEU A 57 -9.13 -8.30 -10.35
CA LEU A 57 -9.39 -7.30 -9.31
C LEU A 57 -10.62 -6.45 -9.58
N THR A 58 -11.01 -6.27 -10.84
CA THR A 58 -12.27 -5.61 -11.22
C THR A 58 -13.46 -6.50 -10.81
N ASP A 59 -13.41 -7.79 -11.15
CA ASP A 59 -14.47 -8.75 -10.81
C ASP A 59 -14.64 -8.86 -9.29
N ILE A 60 -13.54 -8.88 -8.54
CA ILE A 60 -13.56 -8.84 -7.07
C ILE A 60 -14.16 -7.54 -6.53
N ALA A 61 -13.79 -6.37 -7.07
CA ALA A 61 -14.38 -5.12 -6.61
C ALA A 61 -15.90 -5.06 -6.88
N CYS A 62 -16.33 -5.64 -7.99
CA CYS A 62 -17.73 -5.75 -8.43
C CYS A 62 -18.52 -6.89 -7.77
N CYS A 63 -17.90 -7.74 -6.95
CA CYS A 63 -18.61 -8.79 -6.21
C CYS A 63 -19.48 -8.22 -5.08
N SER A 64 -19.22 -6.96 -4.70
CA SER A 64 -19.96 -6.25 -3.67
C SER A 64 -21.11 -5.42 -4.23
N LEU A 65 -21.96 -4.89 -3.36
CA LEU A 65 -23.00 -3.93 -3.75
C LEU A 65 -22.42 -2.62 -4.37
N MET A 66 -21.13 -2.34 -4.19
CA MET A 66 -20.48 -1.14 -4.71
C MET A 66 -20.49 -1.14 -6.25
N ARG A 67 -20.91 -0.03 -6.85
CA ARG A 67 -20.83 0.17 -8.30
C ARG A 67 -19.69 1.12 -8.63
N LEU A 68 -18.69 0.62 -9.35
CA LEU A 68 -17.58 1.41 -9.86
C LEU A 68 -17.77 1.61 -11.36
N ASP A 69 -17.77 2.87 -11.81
CA ASP A 69 -17.61 3.19 -13.22
C ASP A 69 -16.16 2.93 -13.69
N VAL A 70 -15.93 2.98 -15.00
CA VAL A 70 -14.60 2.71 -15.59
C VAL A 70 -13.54 3.67 -15.04
N ASN A 71 -13.82 4.98 -14.98
CA ASN A 71 -12.86 5.98 -14.48
C ASN A 71 -12.55 5.74 -12.99
N SER A 72 -13.56 5.34 -12.23
CA SER A 72 -13.45 4.95 -10.83
C SER A 72 -12.56 3.72 -10.63
N MET A 73 -12.71 2.70 -11.48
CA MET A 73 -11.88 1.48 -11.43
C MET A 73 -10.44 1.77 -11.84
N ASP A 74 -10.22 2.63 -12.83
CA ASP A 74 -8.89 3.04 -13.29
C ASP A 74 -8.13 3.78 -12.20
N LYS A 75 -8.79 4.71 -11.51
CA LYS A 75 -8.21 5.38 -10.33
C LYS A 75 -7.91 4.43 -9.19
N LEU A 76 -8.80 3.46 -8.93
CA LEU A 76 -8.57 2.44 -7.91
C LEU A 76 -7.33 1.60 -8.25
N TRP A 77 -7.20 1.18 -9.51
CA TRP A 77 -6.03 0.47 -10.02
C TRP A 77 -4.74 1.27 -9.82
N ASP A 78 -4.70 2.52 -10.27
CA ASP A 78 -3.51 3.38 -10.15
C ASP A 78 -3.08 3.55 -8.68
N LEU A 79 -4.05 3.84 -7.79
CA LEU A 79 -3.77 3.97 -6.36
C LEU A 79 -3.22 2.68 -5.76
N MET A 80 -3.86 1.54 -6.07
CA MET A 80 -3.41 0.24 -5.56
C MET A 80 -1.99 -0.10 -5.99
N ILE A 81 -1.73 0.02 -7.28
CA ILE A 81 -0.45 -0.38 -7.87
C ILE A 81 0.66 0.55 -7.42
N MET A 82 0.44 1.86 -7.45
CA MET A 82 1.49 2.82 -7.08
C MET A 82 1.79 2.81 -5.58
N ILE A 83 0.79 2.62 -4.71
CA ILE A 83 1.03 2.49 -3.26
C ILE A 83 1.82 1.20 -2.98
N PHE A 84 1.43 0.07 -3.59
CA PHE A 84 2.18 -1.18 -3.41
C PHE A 84 3.59 -1.09 -3.98
N LYS A 85 3.76 -0.47 -5.15
CA LYS A 85 5.07 -0.20 -5.75
C LYS A 85 5.95 0.66 -4.85
N TRP A 86 5.39 1.70 -4.25
CA TRP A 86 6.12 2.54 -3.29
C TRP A 86 6.55 1.75 -2.05
N GLN A 87 5.68 0.87 -1.52
CA GLN A 87 6.05 0.01 -0.39
C GLN A 87 7.20 -0.94 -0.76
N MET A 88 7.11 -1.57 -1.93
CA MET A 88 8.18 -2.42 -2.48
C MET A 88 9.49 -1.66 -2.71
N TYR A 89 9.41 -0.39 -3.13
CA TYR A 89 10.57 0.49 -3.28
C TYR A 89 11.31 0.69 -1.96
N LEU A 90 10.58 0.95 -0.87
CA LEU A 90 11.16 1.10 0.46
C LEU A 90 11.73 -0.20 1.03
N THR A 91 11.14 -1.34 0.68
CA THR A 91 11.53 -2.66 1.21
C THR A 91 12.47 -3.44 0.28
N ASN A 92 12.99 -2.85 -0.79
CA ASN A 92 13.81 -3.51 -1.82
C ASN A 92 15.18 -4.06 -1.33
N LYS A 93 15.48 -4.00 -0.04
CA LYS A 93 16.75 -4.45 0.55
C LYS A 93 16.77 -5.95 0.89
N SER A 94 15.62 -6.59 1.02
CA SER A 94 15.52 -8.00 1.41
C SER A 94 14.34 -8.68 0.75
N SER A 95 14.54 -9.91 0.24
CA SER A 95 13.47 -10.75 -0.32
C SER A 95 12.41 -11.10 0.73
N GLN A 96 12.82 -11.31 1.98
CA GLN A 96 11.93 -11.60 3.11
C GLN A 96 10.95 -10.46 3.38
N ALA A 97 11.32 -9.21 3.05
CA ALA A 97 10.47 -8.06 3.28
C ALA A 97 9.16 -8.10 2.46
N LEU A 98 9.10 -8.86 1.35
CA LEU A 98 7.88 -9.11 0.60
C LEU A 98 6.86 -9.92 1.43
N MET A 99 7.32 -10.98 2.10
CA MET A 99 6.46 -11.80 2.96
C MET A 99 5.98 -10.99 4.16
N ASP A 100 6.89 -10.26 4.81
CA ASP A 100 6.54 -9.41 5.94
C ASP A 100 5.52 -8.33 5.56
N LEU A 101 5.71 -7.69 4.40
CA LEU A 101 4.76 -6.71 3.87
C LEU A 101 3.38 -7.33 3.62
N THR A 102 3.35 -8.52 3.02
CA THR A 102 2.11 -9.27 2.77
C THR A 102 1.39 -9.58 4.08
N PHE A 103 2.11 -10.01 5.11
CA PHE A 103 1.52 -10.32 6.42
C PHE A 103 0.99 -9.09 7.13
N ARG A 104 1.72 -7.96 7.08
CA ARG A 104 1.23 -6.69 7.62
C ARG A 104 -0.05 -6.23 6.92
N HIS A 105 -0.17 -6.43 5.61
CA HIS A 105 -1.42 -6.14 4.88
C HIS A 105 -2.56 -7.05 5.33
N LEU A 106 -2.31 -8.35 5.50
CA LEU A 106 -3.29 -9.31 5.99
C LEU A 106 -3.78 -8.96 7.41
N ASP A 107 -2.88 -8.61 8.32
CA ASP A 107 -3.25 -8.10 9.66
C ASP A 107 -4.00 -6.77 9.57
N GLY A 108 -3.61 -5.94 8.61
CA GLY A 108 -4.30 -4.74 8.23
C GLY A 108 -5.77 -4.95 7.83
N ILE A 109 -6.06 -6.03 7.11
CA ILE A 109 -7.43 -6.44 6.75
C ILE A 109 -8.18 -6.89 8.01
N GLY A 110 -7.54 -7.66 8.90
CA GLY A 110 -8.13 -8.09 10.17
C GLY A 110 -8.53 -6.91 11.07
N ARG A 111 -7.70 -5.85 11.11
CA ARG A 111 -8.04 -4.59 11.79
C ARG A 111 -9.21 -3.85 11.13
N LEU A 112 -9.31 -3.91 9.80
CA LEU A 112 -10.36 -3.25 9.05
C LEU A 112 -11.72 -3.95 9.21
N ILE A 113 -11.71 -5.27 9.38
CA ILE A 113 -12.91 -6.12 9.50
C ILE A 113 -12.71 -7.07 10.69
N PRO A 114 -12.93 -6.61 11.93
CA PRO A 114 -12.63 -7.34 13.16
C PRO A 114 -13.70 -8.41 13.47
N GLU A 115 -13.82 -9.39 12.57
CA GLU A 115 -14.76 -10.50 12.67
C GLU A 115 -14.02 -11.83 12.74
N MET A 116 -14.41 -12.69 13.68
CA MET A 116 -13.77 -13.99 13.89
C MET A 116 -13.74 -14.84 12.60
N LYS A 117 -14.82 -14.87 11.83
CA LYS A 117 -14.87 -15.61 10.55
C LYS A 117 -13.84 -15.08 9.54
N LYS A 118 -13.57 -13.78 9.54
CA LYS A 118 -12.61 -13.13 8.63
C LYS A 118 -11.18 -13.35 9.10
N GLN A 119 -10.96 -13.36 10.41
CA GLN A 119 -9.67 -13.72 10.98
C GLN A 119 -9.25 -15.15 10.59
N ILE A 120 -10.19 -16.10 10.62
CA ILE A 120 -9.92 -17.48 10.16
C ILE A 120 -9.48 -17.50 8.69
N LEU A 121 -10.12 -16.72 7.81
CA LEU A 121 -9.69 -16.62 6.41
C LEU A 121 -8.26 -16.08 6.30
N ILE A 122 -7.96 -15.00 7.03
CA ILE A 122 -6.62 -14.40 7.09
C ILE A 122 -5.56 -15.42 7.54
N ASP A 123 -5.84 -16.15 8.63
CA ASP A 123 -4.92 -17.14 9.19
C ASP A 123 -4.69 -18.30 8.21
N ASN A 124 -5.73 -18.73 7.50
CA ASN A 124 -5.60 -19.73 6.43
C ASN A 124 -4.72 -19.23 5.28
N VAL A 125 -4.90 -17.98 4.83
CA VAL A 125 -4.05 -17.39 3.78
C VAL A 125 -2.60 -17.33 4.23
N LYS A 126 -2.35 -16.86 5.47
CA LYS A 126 -1.00 -16.80 6.05
C LYS A 126 -0.35 -18.19 6.07
N LYS A 127 -1.10 -19.20 6.51
CA LYS A 127 -0.62 -20.59 6.52
C LYS A 127 -0.24 -21.07 5.12
N SER A 128 -1.12 -20.89 4.13
CA SER A 128 -0.82 -21.29 2.75
C SER A 128 0.37 -20.54 2.14
N LEU A 129 0.54 -19.26 2.48
CA LEU A 129 1.71 -18.48 2.04
C LEU A 129 3.01 -19.02 2.65
N ILE A 130 3.00 -19.42 3.93
CA ILE A 130 4.15 -20.05 4.61
C ILE A 130 4.49 -21.37 3.91
N GLU A 131 3.50 -22.24 3.69
CA GLU A 131 3.68 -23.53 3.04
C GLU A 131 4.27 -23.41 1.62
N MET A 132 3.99 -22.31 0.91
CA MET A 132 4.58 -22.02 -0.40
C MET A 132 5.96 -21.35 -0.32
N TRP A 133 6.26 -20.60 0.74
CA TRP A 133 7.47 -19.78 0.84
C TRP A 133 8.63 -20.46 1.55
N GLU A 134 8.37 -21.20 2.64
CA GLU A 134 9.40 -21.89 3.42
C GLU A 134 10.23 -22.90 2.61
N PRO A 135 9.65 -23.64 1.64
CA PRO A 135 10.45 -24.55 0.82
C PRO A 135 11.41 -23.85 -0.16
N LEU A 136 11.21 -22.55 -0.43
CA LEU A 136 12.05 -21.78 -1.35
C LEU A 136 13.39 -21.45 -0.68
N CYS A 137 14.49 -21.68 -1.40
CA CYS A 137 15.79 -21.18 -0.98
C CYS A 137 15.88 -19.65 -1.11
N GLU A 138 16.92 -19.04 -0.54
CA GLU A 138 17.11 -17.58 -0.56
C GLU A 138 17.18 -17.00 -1.99
N ASP A 139 17.79 -17.74 -2.93
CA ASP A 139 17.84 -17.35 -4.33
C ASP A 139 16.45 -17.35 -4.98
N ASP A 140 15.64 -18.38 -4.72
CA ASP A 140 14.27 -18.45 -5.23
C ASP A 140 13.39 -17.33 -4.66
N GLN A 141 13.50 -17.05 -3.36
CA GLN A 141 12.81 -15.94 -2.71
C GLN A 141 13.22 -14.60 -3.34
N THR A 142 14.52 -14.42 -3.63
CA THR A 142 15.05 -13.25 -4.32
C THR A 142 14.51 -13.15 -5.75
N ILE A 143 14.38 -14.27 -6.46
CA ILE A 143 13.78 -14.32 -7.81
C ILE A 143 12.31 -13.88 -7.74
N VAL A 144 11.52 -14.37 -6.79
CA VAL A 144 10.11 -13.97 -6.61
C VAL A 144 10.03 -12.46 -6.34
N HIS A 145 10.83 -11.96 -5.39
CA HIS A 145 10.88 -10.53 -5.07
C HIS A 145 11.22 -9.69 -6.31
N ARG A 146 12.29 -10.04 -7.06
CA ARG A 146 12.70 -9.33 -8.27
C ARG A 146 11.66 -9.37 -9.38
N ARG A 147 10.94 -10.49 -9.52
CA ARG A 147 9.84 -10.65 -10.48
C ARG A 147 8.70 -9.69 -10.18
N VAL A 148 8.27 -9.60 -8.92
CA VAL A 148 7.25 -8.63 -8.48
C VAL A 148 7.73 -7.20 -8.71
N TYR A 149 8.96 -6.88 -8.31
CA TYR A 149 9.54 -5.55 -8.51
C TYR A 149 9.61 -5.15 -9.99
N LYS A 150 10.03 -6.07 -10.86
CA LYS A 150 10.07 -5.86 -12.32
C LYS A 150 8.68 -5.66 -12.91
N TRP A 151 7.69 -6.43 -12.45
CA TRP A 151 6.30 -6.29 -12.88
C TRP A 151 5.73 -4.89 -12.55
N LEU A 152 6.14 -4.30 -11.42
CA LEU A 152 5.74 -2.96 -10.99
C LEU A 152 6.53 -1.82 -11.64
N LYS A 153 7.67 -2.11 -12.27
CA LYS A 153 8.57 -1.09 -12.82
C LYS A 153 7.90 -0.11 -13.80
N PRO A 154 7.03 -0.54 -14.74
CA PRO A 154 6.46 0.36 -15.75
C PRO A 154 5.53 1.45 -15.22
N TYR A 155 4.97 1.30 -14.01
CA TYR A 155 3.96 2.24 -13.50
C TYR A 155 4.59 3.51 -12.91
N THR A 156 4.25 4.68 -13.43
CA THR A 156 4.78 5.99 -12.98
C THR A 156 3.67 6.99 -12.66
N THR A 157 2.44 6.50 -12.43
CA THR A 157 1.28 7.37 -12.17
C THR A 157 1.50 8.24 -10.94
N LYS A 158 1.18 9.52 -11.04
CA LYS A 158 1.31 10.51 -9.97
C LYS A 158 0.22 10.30 -8.92
N ILE A 159 0.62 10.05 -7.68
CA ILE A 159 -0.28 9.82 -6.56
C ILE A 159 -0.23 11.03 -5.63
N SER A 160 -1.31 11.79 -5.62
CA SER A 160 -1.42 13.05 -4.86
C SER A 160 -1.06 12.90 -3.38
N ILE A 161 -1.41 11.78 -2.72
CA ILE A 161 -1.05 11.54 -1.31
C ILE A 161 0.47 11.36 -1.13
N LEU A 162 1.13 10.59 -2.00
CA LEU A 162 2.59 10.40 -1.92
C LEU A 162 3.34 11.70 -2.22
N ILE A 163 2.88 12.47 -3.21
CA ILE A 163 3.47 13.76 -3.55
C ILE A 163 3.35 14.75 -2.39
N ARG A 164 2.16 14.85 -1.78
CA ARG A 164 1.94 15.74 -0.62
C ARG A 164 2.78 15.36 0.60
N MET A 165 3.16 14.09 0.72
CA MET A 165 4.00 13.59 1.80
C MET A 165 5.50 13.68 1.46
N GLY A 166 5.89 14.20 0.30
CA GLY A 166 7.28 14.24 -0.15
C GLY A 166 7.88 12.85 -0.40
N LEU A 167 7.04 11.85 -0.70
CA LEU A 167 7.44 10.46 -0.95
C LEU A 167 7.50 10.12 -2.45
N GLN A 168 6.89 10.97 -3.27
CA GLN A 168 6.91 10.90 -4.73
C GLN A 168 7.16 12.29 -5.30
N LYS A 169 7.98 12.35 -6.35
CA LYS A 169 8.29 13.57 -7.11
C LYS A 169 7.16 13.91 -8.08
N SER A 170 7.16 15.14 -8.57
CA SER A 170 6.16 15.63 -9.52
C SER A 170 6.28 15.00 -10.92
N ASP A 171 7.39 14.34 -11.23
CA ASP A 171 7.62 13.56 -12.45
C ASP A 171 7.08 12.12 -12.38
N GLY A 172 6.65 11.67 -11.19
CA GLY A 172 6.11 10.33 -10.95
C GLY A 172 7.12 9.34 -10.36
N GLU A 173 8.40 9.68 -10.26
CA GLU A 173 9.40 8.88 -9.56
C GLU A 173 9.25 8.98 -8.04
N PHE A 174 9.78 8.00 -7.30
CA PHE A 174 9.81 8.08 -5.84
C PHE A 174 10.99 8.90 -5.34
N GLU A 175 10.80 9.55 -4.20
CA GLU A 175 11.89 10.25 -3.54
C GLU A 175 12.96 9.25 -3.08
N SER A 176 14.23 9.59 -3.26
CA SER A 176 15.38 8.78 -2.82
C SER A 176 16.13 9.44 -1.67
N SER A 177 15.94 10.75 -1.46
CA SER A 177 16.48 11.51 -0.34
C SER A 177 15.37 11.92 0.61
N PHE A 178 15.32 11.30 1.78
CA PHE A 178 14.25 11.53 2.76
C PHE A 178 14.69 12.40 3.94
N GLN A 179 15.68 13.27 3.74
CA GLN A 179 16.22 14.12 4.82
C GLN A 179 15.08 14.87 5.52
N ASN A 180 14.96 14.68 6.84
CA ASN A 180 13.94 15.27 7.71
C ASN A 180 12.46 15.01 7.32
N ASN A 181 12.17 14.02 6.47
CA ASN A 181 10.79 13.72 6.11
C ASN A 181 10.10 12.88 7.20
N VAL A 182 9.21 13.52 7.97
CA VAL A 182 8.47 12.90 9.08
C VAL A 182 7.66 11.68 8.63
N PHE A 183 7.06 11.73 7.43
CA PHE A 183 6.28 10.61 6.90
C PHE A 183 7.17 9.42 6.57
N TYR A 184 8.30 9.65 5.92
CA TYR A 184 9.26 8.58 5.65
C TYR A 184 9.73 7.92 6.95
N ASN A 185 10.12 8.72 7.95
CA ASN A 185 10.56 8.21 9.26
C ASN A 185 9.49 7.37 9.97
N TYR A 186 8.21 7.70 9.77
CA TYR A 186 7.12 6.87 10.28
C TYR A 186 6.98 5.57 9.47
N TYR A 187 6.84 5.66 8.15
CA TYR A 187 6.48 4.52 7.31
C TYR A 187 7.61 3.52 7.10
N ILE A 188 8.87 3.91 7.28
CA ILE A 188 9.98 2.95 7.23
C ILE A 188 9.87 1.90 8.36
N HIS A 189 9.26 2.28 9.50
CA HIS A 189 9.02 1.39 10.63
C HIS A 189 7.60 0.79 10.65
N ASN A 190 6.68 1.37 9.87
CA ASN A 190 5.25 0.99 9.84
C ASN A 190 4.79 0.66 8.40
N ILE A 191 5.67 0.06 7.60
CA ILE A 191 5.37 -0.22 6.20
C ILE A 191 4.22 -1.23 6.11
N GLY A 192 3.31 -1.04 5.16
CA GLY A 192 2.13 -1.88 5.03
C GLY A 192 0.91 -1.44 5.84
N GLU A 193 1.05 -0.44 6.74
CA GLU A 193 -0.11 0.20 7.34
C GLU A 193 -0.97 0.98 6.32
N ASN A 194 -2.22 1.23 6.69
CA ASN A 194 -3.11 2.07 5.91
C ASN A 194 -2.54 3.49 5.77
N ILE A 195 -2.04 3.84 4.59
CA ILE A 195 -1.40 5.14 4.31
C ILE A 195 -2.34 6.34 4.54
N TYR A 196 -3.65 6.12 4.48
CA TYR A 196 -4.65 7.17 4.66
C TYR A 196 -5.03 7.41 6.12
N SER A 197 -4.58 6.56 7.05
CA SER A 197 -4.92 6.70 8.49
C SER A 197 -4.35 7.97 9.13
N LYS A 198 -3.23 8.50 8.61
CA LYS A 198 -2.53 9.67 9.15
C LYS A 198 -2.75 10.95 8.35
N THR A 199 -3.49 10.88 7.24
CA THR A 199 -3.71 12.04 6.36
C THR A 199 -4.73 13.05 6.87
N ALA A 200 -5.52 12.72 7.89
CA ALA A 200 -6.41 13.70 8.53
C ALA A 200 -5.66 14.89 9.16
N ASN A 201 -4.37 14.71 9.49
CA ASN A 201 -3.51 15.74 10.10
C ASN A 201 -2.43 16.29 9.15
N LEU A 202 -2.53 16.04 7.82
CA LEU A 202 -1.53 16.47 6.84
C LEU A 202 -1.30 17.99 6.82
N GLN A 203 -2.36 18.78 7.02
CA GLN A 203 -2.25 20.24 7.07
C GLN A 203 -1.50 20.73 8.30
N ALA A 204 -1.86 20.24 9.50
CA ALA A 204 -1.18 20.60 10.74
C ALA A 204 0.29 20.15 10.76
N LEU A 205 0.61 18.99 10.16
CA LEU A 205 1.99 18.51 10.09
C LEU A 205 2.82 19.28 9.05
N LYS A 206 2.19 19.72 7.94
CA LYS A 206 2.84 20.59 6.96
C LYS A 206 3.17 21.95 7.56
N GLU A 207 2.24 22.53 8.33
CA GLU A 207 2.48 23.79 9.07
C GLU A 207 3.64 23.68 10.07
N GLN A 208 3.78 22.54 10.75
CA GLN A 208 4.91 22.27 11.65
C GLN A 208 6.25 22.11 10.92
N ILE A 209 6.26 21.45 9.76
CA ILE A 209 7.47 21.28 8.96
C ILE A 209 7.91 22.64 8.37
N ASP A 210 6.98 23.39 7.79
CA ASP A 210 7.23 24.73 7.23
C ASP A 210 7.71 25.72 8.32
N GLN A 211 7.23 25.59 9.57
CA GLN A 211 7.74 26.35 10.72
C GLN A 211 9.17 25.92 11.10
N SER A 212 9.44 24.62 11.19
CA SER A 212 10.77 24.12 11.55
C SER A 212 11.85 24.47 10.53
N GLU A 213 11.52 24.51 9.24
CA GLU A 213 12.44 24.94 8.19
C GLU A 213 12.72 26.46 8.28
N ASN A 214 11.70 27.28 8.51
CA ASN A 214 11.87 28.72 8.72
C ASN A 214 12.70 29.06 9.96
N ASP A 215 12.50 28.32 11.06
CA ASP A 215 13.27 28.47 12.30
C ASP A 215 14.75 28.07 12.09
N SER A 216 15.00 27.02 11.30
CA SER A 216 16.37 26.60 10.97
C SER A 216 17.10 27.61 10.07
N ILE A 217 16.39 28.21 9.11
CA ILE A 217 16.95 29.22 8.20
C ILE A 217 17.26 30.51 8.97
N SER A 218 16.34 30.97 9.83
CA SER A 218 16.53 32.15 10.66
C SER A 218 17.66 31.96 11.69
N ALA A 219 17.80 30.77 12.29
CA ALA A 219 18.95 30.44 13.13
C ALA A 219 20.27 30.47 12.35
N SER A 220 20.31 29.96 11.11
CA SER A 220 21.52 30.00 10.27
C SER A 220 21.94 31.42 9.86
N LEU A 221 20.97 32.31 9.64
CA LEU A 221 21.19 33.72 9.32
C LEU A 221 21.67 34.50 10.54
N ALA A 222 21.16 34.19 11.73
CA ALA A 222 21.60 34.81 12.99
C ALA A 222 23.06 34.45 13.32
N VAL A 223 23.48 33.20 13.08
CA VAL A 223 24.86 32.75 13.29
C VAL A 223 25.83 33.44 12.31
N LYS A 224 25.46 33.54 11.02
CA LYS A 224 26.28 34.27 10.03
C LYS A 224 26.41 35.77 10.29
N SER A 225 25.44 36.37 10.99
CA SER A 225 25.48 37.78 11.37
C SER A 225 26.44 38.06 12.55
N HIS A 226 26.86 37.02 13.28
CA HIS A 226 27.82 37.12 14.39
C HIS A 226 29.27 36.78 13.99
N GLU A 227 29.50 36.28 12.78
CA GLU A 227 30.84 35.99 12.24
C GLU A 227 31.41 37.13 11.36
N ILE A 228 30.67 38.24 11.22
CA ILE A 228 31.11 39.45 10.52
C ILE A 228 31.19 40.59 11.55
N ASP A 229 32.15 40.47 12.47
CA ASP A 229 32.72 41.59 13.26
C ASP A 229 34.15 41.23 13.66
#